data_AF-A0AA40D7N2-F1
#
_entry.id   AF-A0AA40D7N2-F1
#
_cell.length_a   1.000
_cell.length_b   1.000
_cell.length_c   1.000
_cell.angle_alpha   90.00
_cell.angle_beta   90.00
_cell.angle_gamma   90.00
#
_symmetry.space_group_name_H-M   'P 1'
#
loop_
_entity.id
_entity.type
_entity.pdbx_description
1 polymer ?
#
loop_
_entity_poly.entity_id
_entity_poly.type
_entity_poly.pdbx_seq_one_letter_code
_entity_poly.pdbx_strand_id
1 'polypeptide(L)'
;MVTFNLSYTAPINPPNASPILTQSQIWACIKLKVRHAEQFVPAITNTEILSESTKGETTVSLIRRVTFAPGGHPAGAESAVETCRFFEPCRVDFVGADGSAIINAVSRGPPGGEAHELYYTYIFEWRHPDLEAGSEAAGRQEEADWVTTQLAVNATIATMRRMVREGVVR
;
A
#
# COMPACT_ATOMS: atom_id res chain seq x y z
N MET A 1 9.63 -0.61 22.80
CA MET A 1 9.22 -0.33 21.41
C MET A 1 10.15 -1.05 20.46
N VAL A 2 9.56 -1.93 19.64
CA VAL A 2 10.21 -2.59 18.51
C VAL A 2 9.71 -1.93 17.23
N THR A 3 10.57 -1.83 16.23
CA THR A 3 10.19 -1.40 14.87
C THR A 3 10.55 -2.50 13.90
N PHE A 4 9.57 -2.99 13.15
CA PHE A 4 9.80 -3.93 12.06
C PHE A 4 9.85 -3.18 10.73
N ASN A 5 10.97 -3.37 10.02
CA ASN A 5 11.20 -2.77 8.71
C ASN A 5 11.08 -3.88 7.66
N LEU A 6 9.96 -3.93 6.97
CA LEU A 6 9.62 -5.02 6.06
C LEU A 6 9.41 -4.47 4.66
N SER A 7 9.88 -5.20 3.65
CA SER A 7 9.68 -4.82 2.25
C SER A 7 9.35 -6.04 1.41
N TYR A 8 8.32 -5.92 0.57
CA TYR A 8 7.96 -6.96 -0.37
C TYR A 8 7.65 -6.36 -1.73
N THR A 9 8.14 -7.04 -2.76
CA THR A 9 8.00 -6.65 -4.17
C THR A 9 7.42 -7.80 -4.96
N ALA A 10 6.44 -7.52 -5.81
CA ALA A 10 5.88 -8.49 -6.74
C ALA A 10 5.75 -7.90 -8.15
N PRO A 11 5.88 -8.73 -9.20
CA PRO A 11 5.62 -8.29 -10.58
C PRO A 11 4.14 -7.94 -10.75
N ILE A 12 3.85 -6.79 -11.34
CA ILE A 12 2.49 -6.35 -11.69
C ILE A 12 1.99 -7.13 -12.91
N ASN A 13 2.87 -7.41 -13.86
CA ASN A 13 2.57 -8.16 -15.09
C ASN A 13 3.42 -9.43 -15.16
N PRO A 14 3.18 -10.45 -14.30
CA PRO A 14 3.86 -11.74 -14.43
C PRO A 14 3.52 -12.42 -15.77
N PRO A 15 4.29 -13.44 -16.20
CA PRO A 15 3.93 -14.26 -17.35
C PRO A 15 2.48 -14.76 -17.24
N ASN A 16 1.69 -14.57 -18.30
CA ASN A 16 0.25 -14.88 -18.38
C ASN A 16 -0.71 -13.90 -17.67
N ALA A 17 -0.24 -12.75 -17.18
CA ALA A 17 -1.13 -11.72 -16.67
C ALA A 17 -2.07 -11.20 -17.77
N SER A 18 -3.38 -11.12 -17.45
CA SER A 18 -4.38 -10.51 -18.34
C SER A 18 -5.45 -9.75 -17.54
N PRO A 19 -5.70 -8.46 -17.84
CA PRO A 19 -4.94 -7.63 -18.80
C PRO A 19 -3.52 -7.30 -18.33
N ILE A 20 -2.66 -6.94 -19.28
CA ILE A 20 -1.37 -6.30 -19.02
C ILE A 20 -1.64 -4.84 -18.63
N LEU A 21 -1.18 -4.43 -17.45
CA LEU A 21 -1.42 -3.10 -16.91
C LEU A 21 -0.35 -2.11 -17.34
N THR A 22 -0.75 -0.91 -17.74
CA THR A 22 0.15 0.20 -18.08
C THR A 22 0.48 1.04 -16.85
N GLN A 23 1.57 1.83 -16.89
CA GLN A 23 1.95 2.74 -15.80
C GLN A 23 0.83 3.73 -15.44
N SER A 24 0.11 4.26 -16.44
CA SER A 24 -0.99 5.21 -16.21
C SER A 24 -2.18 4.56 -15.51
N GLN A 25 -2.55 3.34 -15.91
CA GLN A 25 -3.60 2.56 -15.25
C GLN A 25 -3.23 2.24 -13.80
N ILE A 26 -1.97 1.83 -13.57
CA ILE A 26 -1.47 1.55 -12.22
C ILE A 26 -1.53 2.81 -11.37
N TRP A 27 -1.07 3.96 -11.88
CA TRP A 27 -1.13 5.21 -11.13
C TRP A 27 -2.57 5.63 -10.80
N ALA A 28 -3.50 5.48 -11.75
CA ALA A 28 -4.92 5.72 -11.51
C ALA A 28 -5.46 4.81 -10.40
N CYS A 29 -5.11 3.53 -10.40
CA CYS A 29 -5.49 2.62 -9.32
C CYS A 29 -4.86 2.99 -7.98
N ILE A 30 -3.60 3.45 -7.94
CA ILE A 30 -2.96 3.93 -6.70
C ILE A 30 -3.73 5.13 -6.14
N LYS A 31 -4.12 6.09 -6.98
CA LYS A 31 -4.93 7.24 -6.56
C LYS A 31 -6.30 6.81 -6.00
N LEU A 32 -6.92 5.78 -6.59
CA LEU A 32 -8.15 5.18 -6.06
C LEU A 32 -7.89 4.48 -4.71
N LYS A 33 -6.81 3.69 -4.59
CA LYS A 33 -6.43 3.01 -3.35
C LYS A 33 -6.22 3.98 -2.19
N VAL A 34 -5.62 5.15 -2.44
CA VAL A 34 -5.46 6.15 -1.38
C VAL A 34 -6.82 6.61 -0.86
N ARG A 35 -7.85 6.68 -1.71
CA ARG A 35 -9.19 7.17 -1.38
C ARG A 35 -10.19 6.10 -0.94
N HIS A 36 -9.95 4.85 -1.33
CA HIS A 36 -10.83 3.70 -1.13
C HIS A 36 -10.03 2.46 -0.75
N ALA A 37 -9.23 2.56 0.31
CA ALA A 37 -8.27 1.51 0.68
C ALA A 37 -8.94 0.17 1.02
N GLU A 38 -10.17 0.21 1.52
CA GLU A 38 -11.02 -0.94 1.83
C GLU A 38 -11.28 -1.82 0.60
N GLN A 39 -11.20 -1.27 -0.62
CA GLN A 39 -11.36 -2.05 -1.84
C GLN A 39 -10.09 -2.84 -2.23
N PHE A 40 -8.94 -2.49 -1.65
CA PHE A 40 -7.62 -3.03 -2.03
C PHE A 40 -6.97 -3.85 -0.92
N VAL A 41 -7.21 -3.49 0.34
CA VAL A 41 -6.57 -4.09 1.52
C VAL A 41 -7.65 -4.64 2.43
N PRO A 42 -7.81 -5.98 2.52
CA PRO A 42 -8.91 -6.61 3.29
C PRO A 42 -8.94 -6.25 4.78
N ALA A 43 -7.80 -5.82 5.34
CA ALA A 43 -7.69 -5.40 6.73
C ALA A 43 -8.37 -4.03 7.01
N ILE A 44 -8.72 -3.27 5.97
CA ILE A 44 -9.35 -1.95 6.08
C ILE A 44 -10.83 -2.09 5.70
N THR A 45 -11.72 -1.54 6.52
CA THR A 45 -13.18 -1.59 6.31
C THR A 45 -13.75 -0.26 5.82
N ASN A 46 -13.06 0.85 6.07
CA ASN A 46 -13.50 2.18 5.65
C ASN A 46 -12.32 3.14 5.44
N THR A 47 -12.48 4.05 4.48
CA THR A 47 -11.56 5.18 4.24
C THR A 47 -12.33 6.49 4.23
N GLU A 48 -11.93 7.43 5.06
CA GLU A 48 -12.49 8.78 5.14
C GLU A 48 -11.42 9.81 4.77
N ILE A 49 -11.72 10.70 3.82
CA ILE A 49 -10.82 11.80 3.44
C ILE A 49 -11.07 12.99 4.37
N LEU A 50 -10.05 13.36 5.14
CA LEU A 50 -10.14 14.46 6.10
C LEU A 50 -9.74 15.80 5.49
N SER A 51 -8.73 15.79 4.62
CA SER A 51 -8.32 16.96 3.85
C SER A 51 -7.54 16.56 2.61
N GLU A 52 -7.59 17.40 1.58
CA GLU A 52 -6.83 17.22 0.34
C GLU A 52 -6.13 18.54 -0.03
N SER A 53 -4.89 18.43 -0.52
CA SER A 53 -4.10 19.55 -1.02
C SER A 53 -3.69 19.30 -2.47
N THR A 54 -3.85 20.32 -3.31
CA THR A 54 -3.58 20.25 -4.74
C THR A 54 -2.61 21.34 -5.19
N LYS A 55 -1.89 21.06 -6.29
CA LYS A 55 -1.10 22.03 -7.03
C LYS A 55 -1.57 22.00 -8.48
N GLY A 56 -2.45 22.94 -8.84
CA GLY A 56 -3.21 22.85 -10.08
C GLY A 56 -4.16 21.66 -10.04
N GLU A 57 -4.14 20.82 -11.08
CA GLU A 57 -4.97 19.60 -11.17
C GLU A 57 -4.36 18.38 -10.46
N THR A 58 -3.14 18.51 -9.92
CA THR A 58 -2.42 17.39 -9.29
C THR A 58 -2.62 17.41 -7.77
N THR A 59 -3.17 16.32 -7.21
CA THR A 59 -3.14 16.08 -5.76
C THR A 59 -1.69 15.89 -5.31
N VAL A 60 -1.22 16.71 -4.37
CA VAL A 60 0.15 16.62 -3.82
C VAL A 60 0.17 15.91 -2.47
N SER A 61 -0.88 16.10 -1.66
CA SER A 61 -1.04 15.39 -0.41
C SER A 61 -2.51 15.26 -0.01
N LEU A 62 -2.80 14.26 0.81
CA LEU A 62 -4.12 13.98 1.34
C LEU A 62 -3.97 13.50 2.79
N ILE A 63 -4.86 13.89 3.68
CA ILE A 63 -4.97 13.29 5.01
C ILE A 63 -6.22 12.43 5.03
N ARG A 64 -6.07 11.16 5.40
CA ARG A 64 -7.19 10.21 5.51
C ARG A 64 -7.24 9.59 6.90
N ARG A 65 -8.42 9.11 7.27
CA ARG A 65 -8.62 8.14 8.34
C ARG A 65 -8.97 6.79 7.71
N VAL A 66 -8.26 5.75 8.10
CA VAL A 66 -8.60 4.37 7.76
C VAL A 66 -9.12 3.66 9.00
N THR A 67 -10.18 2.88 8.86
CA THR A 67 -10.73 2.02 9.91
C THR A 67 -10.35 0.59 9.61
N PHE A 68 -9.85 -0.14 10.60
CA PHE A 68 -9.44 -1.52 10.45
C PHE A 68 -10.57 -2.48 10.83
N ALA A 69 -10.58 -3.66 10.20
CA ALA A 69 -11.34 -4.79 10.70
C ALA A 69 -10.75 -5.25 12.06
N PRO A 70 -11.49 -6.01 12.88
CA PRO A 70 -10.92 -6.62 14.08
C PRO A 70 -9.63 -7.40 13.77
N GLY A 71 -8.53 -7.04 14.44
CA GLY A 71 -7.20 -7.63 14.18
C GLY A 71 -6.53 -7.17 12.86
N GLY A 72 -7.09 -6.19 12.17
CA GLY A 72 -6.58 -5.68 10.89
C GLY A 72 -5.38 -4.74 11.00
N HIS A 73 -5.16 -4.14 12.17
CA HIS A 73 -3.97 -3.32 12.44
C HIS A 73 -2.88 -4.15 13.16
N PRO A 74 -1.62 -4.11 12.71
CA PRO A 74 -0.50 -4.83 13.35
C PRO A 74 -0.38 -4.61 14.85
N ALA A 75 -0.49 -3.35 15.30
CA ALA A 75 -0.44 -2.97 16.73
C ALA A 75 -1.85 -2.88 17.38
N GLY A 76 -2.89 -3.43 16.76
CA GLY A 76 -4.24 -3.52 17.36
C GLY A 76 -5.09 -2.25 17.36
N ALA A 77 -4.68 -1.17 16.71
CA ALA A 77 -5.48 0.05 16.60
C ALA A 77 -6.76 -0.16 15.76
N GLU A 78 -7.88 0.41 16.19
CA GLU A 78 -9.15 0.36 15.44
C GLU A 78 -9.15 1.29 14.22
N SER A 79 -8.35 2.36 14.25
CA SER A 79 -8.20 3.30 13.13
C SER A 79 -6.85 3.99 13.16
N ALA A 80 -6.43 4.53 12.01
CA ALA A 80 -5.24 5.35 11.87
C ALA A 80 -5.54 6.59 11.03
N VAL A 81 -4.96 7.72 11.43
CA VAL A 81 -4.92 8.93 10.59
C VAL A 81 -3.56 8.99 9.91
N GLU A 82 -3.57 9.07 8.59
CA GLU A 82 -2.39 9.00 7.76
C GLU A 82 -2.27 10.24 6.87
N THR A 83 -1.08 10.83 6.84
CA THR A 83 -0.70 11.80 5.81
C THR A 83 -0.15 11.06 4.60
N CYS A 84 -0.85 11.15 3.48
CA CYS A 84 -0.49 10.58 2.19
C CYS A 84 0.17 11.65 1.31
N ARG A 85 1.39 11.42 0.82
CA ARG A 85 2.11 12.32 -0.09
C ARG A 85 2.30 11.65 -1.44
N PHE A 86 1.88 12.31 -2.50
CA PHE A 86 1.92 11.77 -3.85
C PHE A 86 3.18 12.22 -4.60
N PHE A 87 3.83 11.26 -5.23
CA PHE A 87 4.97 11.46 -6.13
C PHE A 87 4.65 10.77 -7.45
N GLU A 88 3.82 11.45 -8.24
CA GLU A 88 3.38 10.97 -9.56
C GLU A 88 4.57 10.71 -10.49
N PRO A 89 4.60 9.58 -11.24
CA PRO A 89 3.56 8.55 -11.37
C PRO A 89 3.83 7.26 -10.59
N CYS A 90 4.78 7.25 -9.66
CA CYS A 90 5.36 6.00 -9.19
C CYS A 90 5.30 5.77 -7.68
N ARG A 91 5.03 6.79 -6.85
CA ARG A 91 5.15 6.60 -5.41
C ARG A 91 4.09 7.36 -4.61
N VAL A 92 3.63 6.74 -3.52
CA VAL A 92 2.91 7.40 -2.44
C VAL A 92 3.55 7.03 -1.11
N ASP A 93 3.82 8.03 -0.29
CA ASP A 93 4.28 7.85 1.08
C ASP A 93 3.09 8.05 2.03
N PHE A 94 2.89 7.14 2.98
CA PHE A 94 1.89 7.20 4.03
C PHE A 94 2.62 7.32 5.36
N VAL A 95 2.26 8.30 6.17
CA VAL A 95 2.82 8.49 7.52
C VAL A 95 1.66 8.57 8.50
N GLY A 96 1.57 7.57 9.38
CA GLY A 96 0.61 7.51 10.48
C GLY A 96 0.95 8.51 11.59
N ALA A 97 -0.06 8.90 12.36
CA ALA A 97 0.13 9.80 13.50
C ALA A 97 1.03 9.21 14.62
N ASP A 98 1.14 7.88 14.68
CA ASP A 98 2.06 7.14 15.55
C ASP A 98 3.53 7.14 15.03
N GLY A 99 3.74 7.71 13.84
CA GLY A 99 5.01 7.76 13.15
C GLY A 99 5.35 6.47 12.37
N SER A 100 4.46 5.47 12.35
CA SER A 100 4.60 4.35 11.42
C SER A 100 4.52 4.87 9.98
N ALA A 101 5.32 4.30 9.08
CA ALA A 101 5.41 4.76 7.71
C ALA A 101 5.27 3.61 6.72
N ILE A 102 4.66 3.92 5.58
CA ILE A 102 4.48 2.98 4.48
C ILE A 102 4.82 3.69 3.18
N ILE A 103 5.65 3.09 2.35
CA ILE A 103 5.90 3.56 0.99
C ILE A 103 5.27 2.55 0.04
N ASN A 104 4.50 3.04 -0.93
CA ASN A 104 4.01 2.25 -2.05
C ASN A 104 4.70 2.77 -3.29
N ALA A 105 5.50 1.93 -3.95
CA ALA A 105 6.30 2.32 -5.10
C ALA A 105 6.07 1.38 -6.29
N VAL A 106 6.14 1.95 -7.49
CA VAL A 106 6.17 1.24 -8.77
C VAL A 106 7.53 1.46 -9.40
N SER A 107 8.23 0.39 -9.75
CA SER A 107 9.48 0.47 -10.51
C SER A 107 9.33 -0.21 -11.87
N ARG A 108 10.19 0.21 -12.81
CA ARG A 108 10.34 -0.41 -14.12
C ARG A 108 11.46 -1.44 -14.07
N GLY A 109 11.32 -2.51 -14.84
CA GLY A 109 12.36 -3.48 -15.10
C GLY A 109 13.58 -2.87 -15.81
N PRO A 110 14.67 -3.64 -15.95
CA PRO A 110 15.91 -3.17 -16.56
C PRO A 110 15.71 -2.76 -18.03
N PRO A 111 16.54 -1.83 -18.55
CA PRO A 111 16.54 -1.50 -19.97
C PRO A 111 16.74 -2.74 -20.86
N GLY A 112 15.96 -2.85 -21.94
CA GLY A 112 16.01 -4.01 -22.85
C GLY A 112 15.19 -5.22 -22.37
N GLY A 113 14.56 -5.15 -21.20
CA GLY A 113 13.51 -6.08 -20.77
C GLY A 113 12.17 -5.81 -21.47
N GLU A 114 11.14 -6.56 -21.07
CA GLU A 114 9.78 -6.38 -21.58
C GLU A 114 9.25 -4.98 -21.23
N ALA A 115 8.65 -4.26 -22.19
CA ALA A 115 8.19 -2.88 -21.99
C ALA A 115 7.13 -2.73 -20.87
N HIS A 116 6.53 -3.83 -20.44
CA HIS A 116 5.49 -3.92 -19.42
C HIS A 116 6.00 -4.56 -18.10
N GLU A 117 7.30 -4.74 -17.96
CA GLU A 117 7.93 -5.27 -16.75
C GLU A 117 7.88 -4.20 -15.65
N LEU A 118 6.81 -4.24 -14.85
CA LEU A 118 6.56 -3.31 -13.76
C LEU A 118 6.46 -4.09 -12.45
N TYR A 119 7.01 -3.51 -11.39
CA TYR A 119 7.05 -4.11 -10.07
C TYR A 119 6.36 -3.20 -9.07
N TYR A 120 5.60 -3.78 -8.15
CA TYR A 120 4.97 -3.04 -7.06
C TYR A 120 5.58 -3.44 -5.73
N THR A 121 6.02 -2.44 -4.98
CA THR A 121 6.76 -2.62 -3.73
C THR A 121 6.09 -1.87 -2.60
N TYR A 122 5.83 -2.57 -1.49
CA TYR A 122 5.52 -1.95 -0.21
C TYR A 122 6.75 -2.00 0.69
N ILE A 123 7.04 -0.88 1.35
CA ILE A 123 8.08 -0.76 2.37
C ILE A 123 7.38 -0.25 3.61
N PHE A 124 7.44 -1.02 4.69
CA PHE A 124 6.80 -0.74 5.97
C PHE A 124 7.86 -0.42 7.02
N GLU A 125 7.60 0.61 7.81
CA GLU A 125 8.19 0.87 9.12
C GLU A 125 7.05 0.82 10.13
N TRP A 126 6.80 -0.36 10.71
CA TRP A 126 5.73 -0.55 11.70
C TRP A 126 6.28 -0.51 13.11
N ARG A 127 5.66 0.34 13.94
CA ARG A 127 6.07 0.57 15.32
C ARG A 127 5.16 -0.20 16.27
N HIS A 128 5.78 -1.01 17.12
CA HIS A 128 5.13 -1.81 18.15
C HIS A 128 5.63 -1.34 19.52
N PRO A 129 4.98 -0.31 20.12
CA PRO A 129 5.43 0.27 21.38
C PRO A 129 5.43 -0.75 22.53
N ASP A 130 4.45 -1.67 22.50
CA ASP A 130 4.16 -2.63 23.57
C ASP A 130 4.99 -3.91 23.51
N LEU A 131 5.84 -4.07 22.48
CA LEU A 131 6.70 -5.23 22.33
C LEU A 131 8.11 -4.98 22.86
N GLU A 132 8.66 -6.04 23.46
CA GLU A 132 10.04 -6.12 23.92
C GLU A 132 10.90 -6.86 22.89
N ALA A 133 12.05 -6.27 22.56
CA ALA A 133 12.99 -6.84 21.59
C ALA A 133 13.52 -8.19 22.05
N GLY A 134 13.55 -9.18 21.16
CA GLY A 134 14.03 -10.53 21.45
C GLY A 134 13.03 -11.42 22.20
N SER A 135 11.85 -10.91 22.56
CA SER A 135 10.78 -11.72 23.14
C SER A 135 10.14 -12.65 22.10
N GLU A 136 9.55 -13.77 22.55
CA GLU A 136 8.77 -14.64 21.66
C GLU A 136 7.57 -13.92 21.04
N ALA A 137 6.98 -12.96 21.78
CA ALA A 137 5.87 -12.15 21.29
C ALA A 137 6.31 -11.27 20.12
N ALA A 138 7.51 -10.65 20.19
CA ALA A 138 8.07 -9.91 19.08
C ALA A 138 8.33 -10.80 17.86
N GLY A 139 8.88 -12.01 18.05
CA GLY A 139 9.10 -12.95 16.94
C GLY A 139 7.79 -13.38 16.26
N ARG A 140 6.72 -13.64 17.03
CA ARG A 140 5.40 -13.95 16.46
C ARG A 140 4.79 -12.76 15.71
N GLN A 141 4.96 -11.54 16.22
CA GLN A 141 4.46 -10.34 15.56
C GLN A 141 5.20 -10.08 14.24
N GLU A 142 6.52 -10.24 14.21
CA GLU A 142 7.32 -10.02 12.99
C GLU A 142 6.86 -10.95 11.85
N GLU A 143 6.58 -12.22 12.15
CA GLU A 143 6.05 -13.17 11.18
C GLU A 143 4.64 -12.79 10.70
N ALA A 144 3.76 -12.38 11.61
CA ALA A 144 2.42 -11.92 11.26
C ALA A 144 2.45 -10.66 10.37
N ASP A 145 3.36 -9.74 10.68
CA ASP A 145 3.60 -8.53 9.91
C ASP A 145 4.17 -8.85 8.52
N TRP A 146 5.04 -9.86 8.42
CA TRP A 146 5.57 -10.34 7.15
C TRP A 146 4.47 -10.90 6.25
N VAL A 147 3.60 -11.76 6.79
CA VAL A 147 2.44 -12.30 6.06
C VAL A 147 1.54 -11.16 5.56
N THR A 148 1.27 -10.17 6.42
CA THR A 148 0.44 -9.00 6.07
C THR A 148 1.07 -8.17 4.95
N THR A 149 2.39 -7.97 5.01
CA THR A 149 3.18 -7.25 3.99
C THR A 149 3.03 -7.88 2.61
N GLN A 150 3.15 -9.21 2.52
CA GLN A 150 2.99 -9.96 1.27
C GLN A 150 1.55 -9.92 0.76
N LEU A 151 0.57 -10.10 1.67
CA LEU A 151 -0.85 -10.08 1.33
C LEU A 151 -1.27 -8.72 0.75
N ALA A 152 -0.84 -7.61 1.37
CA ALA A 152 -1.23 -6.27 0.96
C ALA A 152 -0.79 -5.93 -0.46
N VAL A 153 0.44 -6.31 -0.84
CA VAL A 153 0.96 -6.11 -2.20
C VAL A 153 0.17 -6.94 -3.22
N ASN A 154 0.01 -8.24 -2.96
CA ASN A 154 -0.66 -9.15 -3.90
C ASN A 154 -2.15 -8.82 -4.06
N ALA A 155 -2.86 -8.52 -2.97
CA ALA A 155 -4.26 -8.09 -3.00
C ALA A 155 -4.45 -6.78 -3.77
N THR A 156 -3.51 -5.85 -3.62
CA THR A 156 -3.53 -4.60 -4.37
C THR A 156 -3.36 -4.84 -5.87
N ILE A 157 -2.37 -5.63 -6.29
CA ILE A 157 -2.16 -5.96 -7.71
C ILE A 157 -3.38 -6.68 -8.30
N ALA A 158 -3.97 -7.62 -7.56
CA ALA A 158 -5.18 -8.32 -7.99
C ALA A 158 -6.35 -7.34 -8.21
N THR A 159 -6.52 -6.39 -7.29
CA THR A 159 -7.57 -5.36 -7.37
C THR A 159 -7.34 -4.39 -8.52
N MET A 160 -6.10 -3.91 -8.73
CA MET A 160 -5.74 -3.08 -9.87
C MET A 160 -6.16 -3.75 -11.19
N ARG A 161 -5.83 -5.04 -11.33
CA ARG A 161 -6.14 -5.81 -12.53
C ARG A 161 -7.65 -6.02 -12.71
N ARG A 162 -8.38 -6.26 -11.61
CA ARG A 162 -9.84 -6.35 -11.62
C ARG A 162 -10.46 -5.04 -12.09
N MET A 163 -10.06 -3.90 -11.53
CA MET A 163 -10.61 -2.58 -11.87
C MET A 163 -10.38 -2.20 -13.34
N VAL A 164 -9.22 -2.55 -13.91
CA VAL A 164 -8.97 -2.34 -15.34
C VAL A 164 -9.82 -3.28 -16.20
N ARG A 165 -9.93 -4.56 -15.82
CA ARG A 165 -10.78 -5.52 -16.53
C ARG A 165 -12.26 -5.10 -16.54
N GLU A 166 -12.75 -4.55 -15.44
CA GLU A 166 -14.13 -4.09 -15.27
C GLU A 166 -14.37 -2.70 -15.90
N GLY A 167 -13.33 -2.04 -16.41
CA GLY A 167 -13.44 -0.71 -17.04
C GLY A 167 -13.63 0.45 -16.05
N VAL A 168 -13.45 0.20 -14.75
CA VAL A 168 -13.43 1.23 -13.69
C VAL A 168 -12.24 2.17 -13.88
N VAL A 169 -11.09 1.60 -14.26
CA VAL A 169 -9.89 2.34 -14.69
C VAL A 169 -9.63 2.01 -16.16
N ARG A 170 -9.33 3.04 -16.96
CA ARG A 170 -9.07 2.92 -18.40
C ARG A 170 -7.61 3.17 -18.71
#